data_AF-A0A5K0WWD2-F1
#
_entry.id   AF-A0A5K0WWD2-F1
#
_cell.length_a   1.000
_cell.length_b   1.000
_cell.length_c   1.000
_cell.angle_alpha   90.00
_cell.angle_beta   90.00
_cell.angle_gamma   90.00
#
_symmetry.space_group_name_H-M   'P 1'
#
loop_
_entity.id
_entity.type
_entity.pdbx_description
1 polymer ?
#
loop_
_entity_poly.entity_id
_entity_poly.type
_entity_poly.pdbx_seq_one_letter_code
_entity_poly.pdbx_strand_id
1 'polypeptide(L)' 'VLNILAGYGTEDAANGPLGVHRLIEALKHMFAIRMNLGDPDFVNITGYQHDMLSPEFAAQLRKKILDNTTFAPNYYMP' A
#
# COMPACT_ATOMS: atom_id res chain seq x y z
N VAL A 1 -4.38 -1.16 -1.99
CA VAL A 1 -4.84 -0.61 -0.68
C VAL A 1 -5.69 -1.62 0.07
N LEU A 2 -6.85 -2.03 -0.47
CA LEU A 2 -7.76 -2.95 0.22
C LEU A 2 -7.11 -4.28 0.60
N ASN A 3 -6.27 -4.86 -0.26
CA ASN A 3 -5.52 -6.09 0.06
C ASN A 3 -4.59 -5.93 1.28
N ILE A 4 -4.04 -4.72 1.51
CA ILE A 4 -3.20 -4.43 2.70
C ILE A 4 -4.09 -4.44 3.95
N LEU A 5 -5.24 -3.77 3.89
CA LEU A 5 -6.18 -3.66 5.02
C LEU A 5 -6.84 -5.00 5.36
N ALA A 6 -7.22 -5.78 4.34
CA ALA A 6 -7.81 -7.11 4.50
C ALA A 6 -6.89 -8.05 5.30
N GLY A 7 -5.57 -7.87 5.20
CA GLY A 7 -4.60 -8.66 5.97
C GLY A 7 -4.72 -8.53 7.49
N TYR A 8 -5.29 -7.43 8.02
CA TYR A 8 -5.48 -7.24 9.46
C TYR A 8 -6.67 -8.04 10.03
N GLY A 9 -7.44 -8.74 9.18
CA GLY A 9 -8.37 -9.80 9.59
C GLY A 9 -9.63 -9.36 10.33
N THR A 10 -9.88 -8.05 10.45
CA THR A 10 -11.05 -7.48 11.14
C THR A 10 -11.59 -6.29 10.37
N GLU A 11 -12.91 -6.07 10.40
CA GLU A 11 -13.53 -4.85 9.83
C GLU A 11 -13.02 -3.58 10.53
N ASP A 12 -12.53 -3.73 11.77
CA ASP A 12 -11.91 -2.66 12.55
C ASP A 12 -10.51 -2.26 12.05
N ALA A 13 -9.96 -2.92 11.04
CA ALA A 13 -8.67 -2.58 10.44
C ALA A 13 -8.58 -1.12 9.98
N ALA A 14 -9.73 -0.50 9.66
CA ALA A 14 -9.84 0.91 9.28
C ALA A 14 -10.63 1.77 10.29
N ASN A 15 -11.08 1.19 11.41
CA ASN A 15 -11.86 1.90 12.43
C ASN A 15 -11.00 2.53 13.52
N GLY A 16 -11.45 3.68 14.03
CA GLY A 16 -10.76 4.43 15.08
C GLY A 16 -9.43 5.06 14.63
N PRO A 17 -8.71 5.73 15.55
CA PRO A 17 -7.47 6.44 15.23
C PRO A 17 -6.40 5.53 14.61
N LEU A 18 -6.27 4.29 15.12
CA LEU A 18 -5.31 3.32 14.61
C LEU A 18 -5.68 2.80 13.22
N GLY A 19 -6.96 2.55 12.96
CA GLY A 19 -7.40 2.11 11.64
C GLY A 19 -7.22 3.19 10.58
N VAL A 20 -7.51 4.45 10.92
CA VAL A 20 -7.24 5.60 10.04
C VAL A 20 -5.73 5.74 9.78
N HIS A 21 -4.89 5.57 10.80
CA HIS A 21 -3.43 5.54 10.63
C HIS A 21 -3.00 4.46 9.63
N ARG A 22 -3.44 3.21 9.82
CA ARG A 22 -3.14 2.10 8.90
C ARG A 22 -3.63 2.35 7.48
N LEU A 23 -4.81 2.96 7.31
CA LEU A 23 -5.34 3.36 6.01
C LEU A 23 -4.44 4.40 5.33
N ILE A 24 -4.01 5.44 6.06
CA ILE A 24 -3.11 6.47 5.54
C ILE A 24 -1.77 5.86 5.12
N GLU A 25 -1.19 4.98 5.93
CA GLU A 25 0.08 4.32 5.62
C GLU A 25 -0.05 3.38 4.40
N ALA A 26 -1.15 2.64 4.30
CA ALA A 26 -1.45 1.82 3.13
C ALA A 26 -1.61 2.67 1.86
N LEU A 27 -2.22 3.85 1.96
CA LEU A 27 -2.32 4.80 0.85
C LEU A 27 -0.93 5.29 0.43
N LYS A 28 -0.08 5.74 1.36
CA LYS A 28 1.28 6.22 1.05
C LYS A 28 2.10 5.20 0.29
N HIS A 29 2.13 3.94 0.73
CA HIS A 29 2.82 2.87 0.01
C HIS A 29 2.26 2.67 -1.42
N MET A 30 0.94 2.65 -1.57
CA MET A 30 0.32 2.44 -2.89
C MET A 30 0.48 3.64 -3.83
N PHE A 31 0.50 4.86 -3.29
CA PHE A 31 0.79 6.06 -4.08
C PHE A 31 2.23 6.10 -4.57
N ALA A 32 3.20 5.61 -3.77
CA ALA A 32 4.58 5.45 -4.24
C ALA A 32 4.66 4.49 -5.43
N ILE A 33 3.97 3.34 -5.35
CA ILE A 33 3.95 2.37 -6.46
C ILE A 33 3.21 2.91 -7.68
N ARG A 34 2.12 3.68 -7.47
CA ARG A 34 1.34 4.33 -8.53
C ARG A 34 2.20 5.21 -9.44
N MET A 35 3.30 5.78 -8.94
CA MET A 35 4.19 6.60 -9.76
C MET A 35 4.88 5.81 -10.88
N ASN A 36 4.88 4.47 -10.82
CA ASN A 36 5.37 3.60 -11.90
C ASN A 36 4.31 3.29 -12.96
N LEU A 37 3.07 3.76 -12.78
CA LEU A 37 2.02 3.58 -13.78
C LEU A 37 2.07 4.69 -14.83
N GLY A 38 1.81 4.30 -16.07
CA GLY A 38 1.61 5.19 -17.21
C GLY A 38 0.62 4.56 -18.19
N ASP A 39 0.53 5.13 -19.39
CA ASP A 39 -0.32 4.59 -20.46
C ASP A 39 0.23 3.22 -20.94
N PRO A 40 -0.53 2.11 -20.80
CA PRO A 40 -0.08 0.77 -21.19
C PRO A 40 0.29 0.64 -22.67
N ASP A 41 -0.29 1.48 -23.53
CA ASP A 41 0.00 1.46 -24.97
C ASP A 41 1.40 2.07 -25.28
N PHE A 42 1.98 2.80 -24.32
CA PHE A 42 3.25 3.50 -24.46
C PHE A 42 4.35 3.01 -23.50
N VAL A 43 3.98 2.48 -22.33
CA VAL A 43 4.90 1.97 -21.32
C VAL A 43 4.45 0.62 -20.76
N ASN A 44 5.39 -0.31 -20.57
CA ASN A 44 5.07 -1.62 -20.02
C ASN A 44 4.85 -1.52 -18.50
N ILE A 45 3.59 -1.58 -18.07
CA ILE A 45 3.20 -1.53 -16.65
C ILE A 45 2.83 -2.91 -16.06
N THR A 46 2.94 -3.99 -16.84
CA THR A 46 2.35 -5.29 -16.50
C THR A 46 2.81 -5.82 -15.14
N GLY A 47 4.11 -5.67 -14.83
CA GLY A 47 4.66 -6.07 -13.54
C GLY A 47 4.11 -5.26 -12.37
N TYR A 48 4.11 -3.93 -12.50
CA TYR A 48 3.58 -3.04 -11.44
C TYR A 48 2.08 -3.25 -11.22
N GLN A 49 1.31 -3.44 -12.30
CA GLN A 49 -0.11 -3.74 -12.20
C GLN A 49 -0.36 -5.08 -11.50
N HIS A 50 0.40 -6.11 -11.85
CA HIS A 50 0.35 -7.42 -11.19
C HIS A 50 0.65 -7.30 -9.69
N ASP A 51 1.72 -6.60 -9.33
CA ASP A 51 2.14 -6.42 -7.94
C ASP A 51 1.10 -5.62 -7.14
N MET A 52 0.54 -4.55 -7.71
CA MET A 52 -0.51 -3.74 -7.07
C MET A 52 -1.78 -4.54 -6.75
N LEU A 53 -2.05 -5.62 -7.49
CA LEU A 53 -3.20 -6.51 -7.28
C LEU A 53 -2.85 -7.77 -6.47
N SER A 54 -1.56 -8.12 -6.33
CA SER A 54 -1.10 -9.30 -5.59
C SER A 54 -1.37 -9.19 -4.08
N PRO A 55 -2.08 -10.16 -3.48
CA PRO A 55 -2.21 -10.26 -2.02
C PRO A 55 -0.88 -10.47 -1.31
N GLU A 56 0.05 -11.20 -1.92
CA GLU A 56 1.38 -11.50 -1.38
C GLU A 56 2.21 -10.23 -1.26
N PHE A 57 2.20 -9.41 -2.32
CA PHE A 57 2.87 -8.11 -2.32
C PHE A 57 2.24 -7.15 -1.31
N ALA A 58 0.90 -7.13 -1.22
CA ALA A 58 0.21 -6.36 -0.19
C ALA A 58 0.59 -6.80 1.24
N ALA A 59 0.80 -8.10 1.47
CA ALA A 59 1.27 -8.62 2.75
C ALA A 59 2.71 -8.18 3.06
N GLN A 60 3.58 -8.02 2.06
CA GLN A 60 4.92 -7.46 2.24
C GLN A 60 4.87 -5.97 2.62
N LEU A 61 4.02 -5.19 1.95
CA LEU A 61 3.83 -3.77 2.28
C LEU A 61 3.25 -3.59 3.67
N ARG A 62 2.28 -4.42 4.07
CA ARG A 62 1.69 -4.39 5.41
C ARG A 62 2.73 -4.55 6.51
N LYS A 63 3.75 -5.40 6.32
CA LYS A 63 4.84 -5.58 7.30
C LYS A 63 5.70 -4.33 7.49
N LYS A 64 5.65 -3.38 6.57
CA LYS A 64 6.36 -2.08 6.65
C LYS A 64 5.54 -1.02 7.40
N ILE A 65 4.25 -1.25 7.63
CA ILE A 65 3.39 -0.31 8.35
C ILE A 65 3.61 -0.48 9.85
N LEU A 66 4.09 0.57 10.51
CA LEU A 66 4.24 0.59 11.97
C LEU A 66 3.08 1.35 12.60
N ASP A 67 2.41 0.73 13.58
CA ASP A 67 1.20 1.28 14.20
C ASP A 67 1.42 2.59 15.00
N ASN A 68 2.66 2.89 15.37
CA ASN A 68 3.01 3.99 16.26
C ASN A 68 3.73 5.15 15.56
N THR A 69 4.08 5.04 14.29
CA THR A 69 4.88 6.05 13.59
C THR A 69 4.57 6.11 12.11
N THR A 70 4.91 7.25 11.51
CA THR A 70 4.89 7.49 10.07
C THR A 70 6.27 7.96 9.62
N PHE A 71 6.52 7.93 8.31
CA PHE A 71 7.82 8.22 7.76
C PHE A 71 7.79 9.35 6.72
N ALA A 72 8.98 9.85 6.38
CA ALA A 72 9.16 10.77 5.27
C ALA A 72 8.95 10.07 3.91
N PRO A 73 8.67 10.80 2.81
CA PRO A 73 8.39 10.21 1.49
C PRO A 73 9.39 9.15 1.01
N ASN A 74 10.69 9.36 1.26
CA ASN A 74 11.77 8.43 0.86
C ASN A 74 11.63 7.02 1.45
N TYR A 75 10.86 6.83 2.52
CA TYR A 75 10.60 5.52 3.09
C TYR A 75 9.68 4.67 2.20
N TYR A 76 8.69 5.31 1.58
CA TYR A 76 7.68 4.64 0.75
C TYR A 76 8.13 4.48 -0.70
N MET A 77 9.00 5.39 -1.15
CA MET A 77 9.58 5.44 -2.49
C MET A 77 11.11 5.59 -2.39
N PRO A 78 11.83 4.50 -2.05
CA PRO A 78 13.29 4.48 -2.09
C PRO A 78 13.83 4.54 -3.53
#